data_AF-A0A820EXR7-F1
#
_entry.id   AF-A0A820EXR7-F1
#
_cell.length_a   1.000
_cell.length_b   1.000
_cell.length_c   1.000
_cell.angle_alpha   90.00
_cell.angle_beta   90.00
_cell.angle_gamma   90.00
#
_symmetry.space_group_name_H-M   'P 1'
#
loop_
_entity.id
_entity.type
_entity.pdbx_description
1 polymer ?
#
loop_
_entity_poly.entity_id
_entity_poly.type
_entity_poly.pdbx_seq_one_letter_code
_entity_poly.pdbx_strand_id
1 'polypeptide(L)'
;IYRRSFITCRVTLTKIKNDQPVEEEGEQRPDQIEVLPFCQSGDITGQEIRVTRQVIKLRRYILSCIVKYIDFATNGNLKKYTDLQSEVNERICKQQVLAKISTHDLSFISGNLVYDARQPEEIGLVPLGEGPKIVPARNFYNDLCEKAERERRSNRKNKSSNRHLTLTLIPDQQKFPYLCDQNHRVISLQSLTDGEPYKLTPSTESILIQATSEYSIEYCRCAIDFLIQKMLQIGLGKKLHDSKFRHTLTLQRTKVVNEKGELITMFPSRIDLDWRETCREILVIERLT
;
A
#
# COMPACT_ATOMS: atom_id res chain seq x y z
N ILE A 1 -27.78 10.55 -8.52
CA ILE A 1 -27.96 9.07 -8.50
C ILE A 1 -26.63 8.43 -8.91
N TYR A 2 -25.74 8.18 -7.95
CA TYR A 2 -24.43 7.59 -8.24
C TYR A 2 -24.59 6.10 -8.53
N ARG A 3 -24.33 5.66 -9.77
CA ARG A 3 -24.34 4.23 -10.12
C ARG A 3 -23.18 3.54 -9.39
N ARG A 4 -23.48 2.77 -8.35
CA ARG A 4 -22.53 1.78 -7.80
C ARG A 4 -22.12 0.86 -8.95
N SER A 5 -20.82 0.77 -9.19
CA SER A 5 -20.28 -0.15 -10.19
C SER A 5 -19.80 -1.38 -9.44
N PHE A 6 -20.51 -2.48 -9.56
CA PHE A 6 -20.07 -3.74 -8.98
C PHE A 6 -19.08 -4.39 -9.95
N ILE A 7 -17.85 -4.60 -9.51
CA ILE A 7 -16.93 -5.53 -10.18
C ILE A 7 -17.10 -6.86 -9.46
N THR A 8 -18.03 -7.68 -9.92
CA THR A 8 -18.18 -9.04 -9.38
C THR A 8 -17.03 -9.90 -9.92
N CYS A 9 -15.89 -9.90 -9.23
CA CYS A 9 -14.84 -10.87 -9.49
C CYS A 9 -15.27 -12.24 -8.94
N ARG A 10 -15.59 -13.21 -9.82
CA ARG A 10 -15.70 -14.61 -9.41
C ARG A 10 -14.30 -15.15 -9.12
N VAL A 11 -13.87 -15.07 -7.86
CA VAL A 11 -12.69 -15.81 -7.41
C VAL A 11 -13.12 -17.25 -7.21
N THR A 12 -12.76 -18.13 -8.15
CA THR A 12 -12.88 -19.58 -7.96
C THR A 12 -11.54 -20.04 -7.40
N LEU A 13 -11.50 -20.39 -6.12
CA LEU A 13 -10.29 -20.89 -5.48
C LEU A 13 -10.10 -22.36 -5.86
N THR A 14 -9.39 -22.64 -6.95
CA THR A 14 -8.87 -24.00 -7.17
C THR A 14 -7.66 -24.20 -6.25
N LYS A 15 -7.84 -24.99 -5.18
CA LYS A 15 -6.70 -25.60 -4.48
C LYS A 15 -5.99 -26.53 -5.46
N ILE A 16 -4.72 -26.27 -5.73
CA ILE A 16 -3.84 -27.21 -6.43
C ILE A 16 -3.09 -27.99 -5.35
N LYS A 17 -3.33 -29.31 -5.27
CA LYS A 17 -2.52 -30.25 -4.49
C LYS A 17 -1.87 -31.20 -5.49
N ASN A 18 -0.54 -31.32 -5.47
CA ASN A 18 0.22 -32.22 -6.34
C ASN A 18 -0.19 -32.16 -7.83
N ASP A 19 -0.20 -30.95 -8.41
CA ASP A 19 -0.55 -30.71 -9.82
C ASP A 19 -1.92 -31.24 -10.29
N GLN A 20 -2.83 -31.53 -9.35
CA GLN A 20 -4.21 -31.90 -9.66
C GLN A 20 -5.21 -30.96 -8.98
N PRO A 21 -6.24 -30.47 -9.72
CA PRO A 21 -7.34 -29.73 -9.12
C PRO A 21 -8.18 -30.68 -8.28
N VAL A 22 -8.35 -30.37 -6.99
CA VAL A 22 -9.26 -31.11 -6.09
C VAL A 22 -10.57 -30.33 -5.99
N GLU A 23 -11.65 -30.89 -6.52
CA GLU A 23 -13.02 -30.37 -6.33
C GLU A 23 -13.55 -30.86 -4.98
N GLU A 24 -13.69 -29.97 -3.99
CA GLU A 24 -14.47 -30.25 -2.78
C GLU A 24 -15.94 -29.92 -3.08
N GLU A 25 -16.80 -30.95 -3.10
CA GLU A 25 -18.26 -30.83 -3.18
C GLU A 25 -18.82 -30.16 -1.93
N GLY A 26 -18.95 -28.84 -1.99
CA GLY A 26 -19.76 -28.00 -1.11
C GLY A 26 -19.89 -26.67 -1.81
N GLU A 27 -21.09 -26.08 -1.90
CA GLU A 27 -21.35 -24.83 -2.64
C GLU A 27 -20.26 -23.77 -2.33
N GLN A 28 -19.26 -23.67 -3.21
CA GLN A 28 -18.16 -22.72 -3.05
C GLN A 28 -18.72 -21.33 -3.39
N ARG A 29 -19.27 -20.67 -2.37
CA ARG A 29 -19.74 -19.29 -2.49
C ARG A 29 -18.59 -18.41 -2.97
N PRO A 30 -18.78 -17.62 -4.03
CA PRO A 30 -17.72 -16.76 -4.54
C PRO A 30 -17.39 -15.66 -3.53
N ASP A 31 -16.16 -15.16 -3.59
CA ASP A 31 -15.81 -13.89 -2.95
C ASP A 31 -16.28 -12.72 -3.82
N GLN A 32 -16.41 -11.53 -3.24
CA GLN A 32 -16.86 -10.32 -3.94
C GLN A 32 -16.01 -9.10 -3.61
N ILE A 33 -15.79 -8.25 -4.60
CA ILE A 33 -15.26 -6.90 -4.41
C ILE A 33 -16.32 -5.88 -4.83
N GLU A 34 -16.75 -5.03 -3.90
CA GLU A 34 -17.58 -3.86 -4.22
C GLU A 34 -16.67 -2.66 -4.48
N VAL A 35 -16.83 -1.98 -5.63
CA VAL A 35 -16.04 -0.79 -5.96
C VAL A 35 -16.93 0.44 -5.90
N LEU A 36 -16.73 1.25 -4.87
CA LEU A 36 -17.35 2.55 -4.71
C LEU A 36 -16.69 3.56 -5.67
N PRO A 37 -17.49 4.42 -6.32
CA PRO A 37 -16.95 5.45 -7.20
C PRO A 37 -16.15 6.49 -6.40
N PHE A 38 -15.30 7.23 -7.11
CA PHE A 38 -14.74 8.47 -6.58
C PHE A 38 -15.87 9.50 -6.47
N CYS A 39 -16.00 10.17 -5.32
CA CYS A 39 -17.04 11.16 -5.09
C CYS A 39 -16.44 12.39 -4.40
N GLN A 40 -16.73 13.59 -4.92
CA GLN A 40 -16.22 14.86 -4.41
C GLN A 40 -17.19 15.55 -3.44
N SER A 41 -18.37 14.97 -3.20
CA SER A 41 -19.45 15.56 -2.42
C SER A 41 -20.21 14.52 -1.59
N GLY A 42 -20.58 14.85 -0.35
CA GLY A 42 -21.33 13.98 0.58
C GLY A 42 -20.42 13.19 1.54
N ASP A 43 -21.00 12.28 2.32
CA ASP A 43 -20.33 11.52 3.40
C ASP A 43 -19.21 10.57 2.91
N ILE A 44 -19.11 10.34 1.59
CA ILE A 44 -18.14 9.44 0.97
C ILE A 44 -17.16 10.26 0.13
N THR A 45 -16.30 11.06 0.77
CA THR A 45 -15.24 11.79 0.06
C THR A 45 -14.19 10.81 -0.47
N GLY A 46 -13.93 10.83 -1.77
CA GLY A 46 -12.81 10.11 -2.39
C GLY A 46 -11.49 10.81 -2.11
N GLN A 47 -10.39 10.04 -2.11
CA GLN A 47 -9.06 10.60 -1.89
C GLN A 47 -8.43 11.02 -3.22
N GLU A 48 -8.14 12.32 -3.38
CA GLU A 48 -7.27 12.81 -4.46
C GLU A 48 -5.82 12.92 -3.94
N ILE A 49 -4.86 12.51 -4.77
CA ILE A 49 -3.42 12.69 -4.56
C ILE A 49 -2.87 13.56 -5.69
N ARG A 50 -2.30 14.71 -5.34
CA ARG A 50 -1.63 15.62 -6.28
C ARG A 50 -0.13 15.35 -6.32
N VAL A 51 0.37 14.99 -7.49
CA VAL A 51 1.79 14.72 -7.74
C VAL A 51 2.48 15.98 -8.21
N THR A 52 3.56 16.38 -7.52
CA THR A 52 4.39 17.52 -7.92
C THR A 52 5.46 17.09 -8.92
N ARG A 53 6.04 18.06 -9.64
CA ARG A 53 7.17 17.79 -10.54
C ARG A 53 8.43 17.37 -9.81
N GLN A 54 8.57 17.72 -8.53
CA GLN A 54 9.78 17.46 -7.76
C GLN A 54 10.00 15.95 -7.56
N VAL A 55 8.92 15.18 -7.43
CA VAL A 55 9.02 13.73 -7.19
C VAL A 55 9.21 12.89 -8.45
N ILE A 56 8.90 13.44 -9.65
CA ILE A 56 8.93 12.70 -10.92
C ILE A 56 10.32 12.14 -11.26
N LYS A 57 11.40 12.82 -10.84
CA LYS A 57 12.78 12.37 -11.10
C LYS A 57 13.30 11.36 -10.07
N LEU A 58 12.58 11.17 -8.97
CA LEU A 58 13.03 10.35 -7.84
C LEU A 58 12.19 9.08 -7.70
N ARG A 59 10.86 9.22 -7.76
CA ARG A 59 9.92 8.12 -7.57
C ARG A 59 8.56 8.47 -8.16
N ARG A 60 8.47 8.55 -9.49
CA ARG A 60 7.33 9.16 -10.20
C ARG A 60 5.98 8.48 -10.01
N TYR A 61 5.96 7.17 -9.77
CA TYR A 61 4.71 6.42 -9.81
C TYR A 61 4.12 6.30 -8.42
N ILE A 62 2.84 6.64 -8.30
CA ILE A 62 2.02 6.39 -7.12
C ILE A 62 0.65 5.88 -7.56
N LEU A 63 0.19 4.84 -6.89
CA LEU A 63 -1.14 4.26 -7.04
C LEU A 63 -1.75 4.10 -5.66
N SER A 64 -3.06 4.24 -5.52
CA SER A 64 -3.72 4.05 -4.23
C SER A 64 -5.14 3.54 -4.39
N CYS A 65 -5.68 2.97 -3.32
CA CYS A 65 -7.13 2.74 -3.13
C CYS A 65 -7.46 2.91 -1.66
N ILE A 66 -8.73 3.12 -1.36
CA ILE A 66 -9.25 2.99 0.01
C ILE A 66 -9.92 1.63 0.15
N VAL A 67 -9.70 0.94 1.25
CA VAL A 67 -10.50 -0.21 1.66
C VAL A 67 -11.33 0.20 2.87
N LYS A 68 -12.65 -0.01 2.79
CA LYS A 68 -13.61 0.36 3.84
C LYS A 68 -14.14 -0.87 4.57
N TYR A 69 -14.63 -0.62 5.78
CA TYR A 69 -15.31 -1.61 6.62
C TYR A 69 -14.42 -2.81 6.93
N ILE A 70 -13.16 -2.55 7.30
CA ILE A 70 -12.24 -3.58 7.77
C ILE A 70 -12.52 -3.87 9.24
N ASP A 71 -12.42 -5.14 9.62
CA ASP A 71 -12.43 -5.57 11.02
C ASP A 71 -11.04 -6.01 11.46
N PHE A 72 -10.30 -5.10 12.10
CA PHE A 72 -9.00 -5.40 12.71
C PHE A 72 -9.08 -5.81 14.18
N ALA A 73 -10.20 -5.57 14.85
CA ALA A 73 -10.40 -5.88 16.26
C ALA A 73 -10.49 -7.39 16.53
N THR A 74 -11.01 -8.15 15.57
CA THR A 74 -11.32 -9.57 15.75
C THR A 74 -10.20 -10.49 15.26
N ASN A 75 -10.07 -11.69 15.84
CA ASN A 75 -9.31 -12.83 15.30
C ASN A 75 -7.83 -12.57 14.95
N GLY A 76 -7.18 -11.59 15.62
CA GLY A 76 -5.81 -11.20 15.30
C GLY A 76 -5.64 -10.67 13.88
N ASN A 77 -6.71 -10.13 13.29
CA ASN A 77 -6.76 -9.67 11.91
C ASN A 77 -5.75 -8.57 11.62
N LEU A 78 -5.53 -7.64 12.57
CA LEU A 78 -4.48 -6.63 12.44
C LEU A 78 -3.11 -7.27 12.23
N LYS A 79 -2.75 -8.27 13.05
CA LYS A 79 -1.47 -8.96 12.92
C LYS A 79 -1.37 -9.69 11.57
N LYS A 80 -2.40 -10.43 11.18
CA LYS A 80 -2.45 -11.12 9.88
C LYS A 80 -2.26 -10.15 8.72
N TYR A 81 -2.86 -8.97 8.81
CA TYR A 81 -2.71 -7.93 7.80
C TYR A 81 -1.29 -7.35 7.78
N THR A 82 -0.71 -7.04 8.93
CA THR A 82 0.68 -6.55 9.03
C THR A 82 1.68 -7.58 8.49
N ASP A 83 1.48 -8.86 8.80
CA ASP A 83 2.31 -9.96 8.29
C ASP A 83 2.17 -10.06 6.76
N LEU A 84 0.94 -9.97 6.24
CA LEU A 84 0.68 -9.95 4.81
C LEU A 84 1.32 -8.76 4.09
N GLN A 85 1.17 -7.54 4.64
CA GLN A 85 1.82 -6.34 4.10
C GLN A 85 3.34 -6.51 4.04
N SER A 86 3.94 -7.11 5.07
CA SER A 86 5.37 -7.41 5.12
C SER A 86 5.77 -8.41 4.04
N GLU A 87 4.98 -9.46 3.83
CA GLU A 87 5.19 -10.45 2.75
C GLU A 87 5.16 -9.77 1.36
N VAL A 88 4.18 -8.90 1.10
CA VAL A 88 4.09 -8.17 -0.18
C VAL A 88 5.32 -7.29 -0.37
N ASN A 89 5.73 -6.55 0.66
CA ASN A 89 6.91 -5.69 0.61
C ASN A 89 8.21 -6.48 0.38
N GLU A 90 8.34 -7.66 0.96
CA GLU A 90 9.53 -8.51 0.78
C GLU A 90 9.54 -9.19 -0.59
N ARG A 91 8.46 -9.86 -0.97
CA ARG A 91 8.41 -10.73 -2.15
C ARG A 91 8.08 -10.00 -3.44
N ILE A 92 6.95 -9.29 -3.46
CA ILE A 92 6.39 -8.68 -4.67
C ILE A 92 7.13 -7.38 -4.98
N CYS A 93 7.32 -6.55 -3.95
CA CYS A 93 8.05 -5.29 -4.02
C CYS A 93 9.58 -5.47 -4.03
N LYS A 94 10.09 -6.71 -3.87
CA LYS A 94 11.52 -7.06 -3.76
C LYS A 94 12.25 -6.18 -2.76
N GLN A 95 11.81 -6.19 -1.51
CA GLN A 95 12.41 -5.41 -0.41
C GLN A 95 12.53 -3.91 -0.73
N GLN A 96 11.45 -3.34 -1.24
CA GLN A 96 11.34 -1.93 -1.65
C GLN A 96 12.10 -1.53 -2.91
N VAL A 97 12.77 -2.47 -3.59
CA VAL A 97 13.49 -2.20 -4.84
C VAL A 97 12.51 -1.85 -5.95
N LEU A 98 11.52 -2.70 -6.25
CA LEU A 98 10.62 -2.48 -7.40
C LEU A 98 9.48 -1.50 -7.07
N ALA A 99 8.90 -1.62 -5.89
CA ALA A 99 7.84 -0.77 -5.38
C ALA A 99 7.87 -0.76 -3.86
N LYS A 100 7.11 0.13 -3.20
CA LYS A 100 6.90 0.13 -1.74
C LYS A 100 5.41 0.23 -1.51
N ILE A 101 4.83 -0.68 -0.73
CA ILE A 101 3.44 -0.59 -0.30
C ILE A 101 3.38 -0.08 1.14
N SER A 102 2.54 0.93 1.36
CA SER A 102 2.31 1.56 2.67
C SER A 102 0.82 1.70 2.91
N THR A 103 0.42 1.65 4.18
CA THR A 103 -0.98 1.61 4.57
C THR A 103 -1.22 2.52 5.75
N HIS A 104 -2.25 3.35 5.65
CA HIS A 104 -2.51 4.43 6.58
C HIS A 104 -3.96 4.35 7.06
N ASP A 105 -4.19 4.57 8.35
CA ASP A 105 -5.53 4.74 8.88
C ASP A 105 -6.14 6.03 8.32
N LEU A 106 -7.22 5.87 7.56
CA LEU A 106 -7.85 6.97 6.83
C LEU A 106 -8.45 8.01 7.79
N SER A 107 -8.81 7.63 9.02
CA SER A 107 -9.44 8.53 9.99
C SER A 107 -8.51 9.67 10.46
N PHE A 108 -7.20 9.49 10.33
CA PHE A 108 -6.20 10.50 10.67
C PHE A 108 -5.79 11.38 9.48
N ILE A 109 -6.22 11.04 8.26
CA ILE A 109 -5.87 11.78 7.05
C ILE A 109 -6.85 12.94 6.86
N SER A 110 -6.31 14.14 6.68
CA SER A 110 -7.09 15.35 6.45
C SER A 110 -7.04 15.78 4.98
N GLY A 111 -8.20 15.75 4.31
CA GLY A 111 -8.38 16.28 2.96
C GLY A 111 -7.53 15.61 1.89
N ASN A 112 -7.29 16.33 0.79
CA ASN A 112 -6.50 15.82 -0.34
C ASN A 112 -5.01 15.72 -0.01
N LEU A 113 -4.34 14.75 -0.62
CA LEU A 113 -2.93 14.48 -0.38
C LEU A 113 -2.06 15.15 -1.42
N VAL A 114 -0.83 15.45 -1.02
CA VAL A 114 0.22 15.93 -1.92
C VAL A 114 1.38 14.94 -1.87
N TYR A 115 1.79 14.46 -3.04
CA TYR A 115 2.98 13.64 -3.23
C TYR A 115 4.09 14.51 -3.83
N ASP A 116 5.09 14.83 -3.01
CA ASP A 116 6.12 15.83 -3.30
C ASP A 116 7.52 15.31 -2.94
N ALA A 117 8.55 16.09 -3.26
CA ALA A 117 9.91 15.85 -2.81
C ALA A 117 10.63 17.15 -2.45
N ARG A 118 11.30 17.16 -1.29
CA ARG A 118 12.02 18.33 -0.75
C ARG A 118 13.34 17.93 -0.13
N GLN A 119 14.17 18.92 0.19
CA GLN A 119 15.38 18.67 0.96
C GLN A 119 15.01 18.03 2.31
N PRO A 120 15.73 17.00 2.76
CA PRO A 120 15.37 16.25 3.96
C PRO A 120 15.41 17.09 5.25
N GLU A 121 16.09 18.23 5.25
CA GLU A 121 16.10 19.22 6.33
C GLU A 121 14.75 19.98 6.45
N GLU A 122 14.00 20.09 5.35
CA GLU A 122 12.71 20.79 5.27
C GLU A 122 11.51 19.86 5.55
N ILE A 123 11.75 18.56 5.74
CA ILE A 123 10.70 17.56 5.94
C ILE A 123 10.65 17.18 7.42
N GLY A 124 9.61 17.64 8.13
CA GLY A 124 9.30 17.21 9.49
C GLY A 124 8.33 16.04 9.50
N LEU A 125 8.69 14.93 10.15
CA LEU A 125 7.82 13.76 10.31
C LEU A 125 7.85 13.20 11.73
N VAL A 126 6.82 12.45 12.10
CA VAL A 126 6.80 11.62 13.32
C VAL A 126 7.00 10.16 12.89
N PRO A 127 8.22 9.59 12.94
CA PRO A 127 8.50 8.26 12.40
C PRO A 127 7.78 7.16 13.16
N LEU A 128 7.27 6.17 12.45
CA LEU A 128 6.69 4.97 13.03
C LEU A 128 7.70 4.30 13.99
N GLY A 129 7.28 4.05 15.23
CA GLY A 129 8.06 3.37 16.26
C GLY A 129 9.06 4.23 17.05
N GLU A 130 9.21 5.53 16.74
CA GLU A 130 10.19 6.42 17.41
C GLU A 130 9.50 7.42 18.39
N GLY A 131 8.22 7.22 18.69
CA GLY A 131 7.44 8.06 19.60
C GLY A 131 6.83 9.31 18.95
N PRO A 132 6.17 10.21 19.71
CA PRO A 132 5.32 11.27 19.17
C PRO A 132 6.07 12.55 18.75
N LYS A 133 7.40 12.49 18.61
CA LYS A 133 8.22 13.68 18.32
C LYS A 133 8.36 13.90 16.82
N ILE A 134 8.15 15.15 16.40
CA ILE A 134 8.50 15.56 15.03
C ILE A 134 10.02 15.66 14.95
N VAL A 135 10.61 14.97 13.97
CA VAL A 135 12.04 15.01 13.66
C VAL A 135 12.24 15.44 12.21
N PRO A 136 13.34 16.13 11.88
CA PRO A 136 13.74 16.34 10.49
C PRO A 136 14.11 15.01 9.83
N ALA A 137 13.72 14.83 8.56
CA ALA A 137 14.01 13.61 7.81
C ALA A 137 15.51 13.34 7.65
N ARG A 138 16.33 14.40 7.56
CA ARG A 138 17.81 14.26 7.52
C ARG A 138 18.34 13.58 8.78
N ASN A 139 17.90 14.03 9.95
CA ASN A 139 18.36 13.47 11.23
C ASN A 139 17.94 12.01 11.35
N PHE A 140 16.68 11.71 11.01
CA PHE A 140 16.18 10.34 11.01
C PHE A 140 16.98 9.44 10.05
N TYR A 141 17.30 9.90 8.85
CA TYR A 141 18.13 9.14 7.90
C TYR A 141 19.54 8.88 8.44
N ASN A 142 20.18 9.89 9.04
CA ASN A 142 21.50 9.72 9.65
C ASN A 142 21.46 8.69 10.79
N ASP A 143 20.47 8.77 11.68
CA ASP A 143 20.27 7.80 12.76
C ASP A 143 20.09 6.37 12.21
N LEU A 144 19.36 6.22 11.10
CA LEU A 144 19.19 4.94 10.42
C LEU A 144 20.51 4.42 9.84
N CYS A 145 21.31 5.28 9.21
CA CYS A 145 22.62 4.93 8.67
C CYS A 145 23.60 4.51 9.78
N GLU A 146 23.64 5.24 10.89
CA GLU A 146 24.49 4.88 12.02
C GLU A 146 24.06 3.56 12.69
N LYS A 147 22.74 3.37 12.90
CA LYS A 147 22.19 2.09 13.36
C LYS A 147 22.62 0.97 12.41
N ALA A 148 22.60 1.26 11.11
CA ALA A 148 22.96 0.30 10.10
C ALA A 148 24.44 -0.10 10.12
N GLU A 149 25.33 0.88 10.19
CA GLU A 149 26.77 0.63 10.31
C GLU A 149 27.12 -0.12 11.59
N ARG A 150 26.49 0.22 12.73
CA ARG A 150 26.70 -0.46 14.00
C ARG A 150 26.35 -1.94 13.91
N GLU A 151 25.18 -2.27 13.35
CA GLU A 151 24.77 -3.66 13.12
C GLU A 151 25.74 -4.42 12.18
N ARG A 152 26.25 -3.73 11.15
CA ARG A 152 27.20 -4.31 10.20
C ARG A 152 28.54 -4.61 10.85
N ARG A 153 29.00 -3.75 11.77
CA ARG A 153 30.25 -3.94 12.54
C ARG A 153 30.11 -5.03 13.62
N SER A 154 28.93 -5.14 14.26
CA SER A 154 28.68 -6.16 15.29
C SER A 154 28.46 -7.55 14.71
N ASN A 155 27.82 -7.67 13.54
CA ASN A 155 27.60 -8.93 12.87
C ASN A 155 28.79 -9.31 11.97
N ARG A 156 29.73 -10.12 12.48
CA ARG A 156 30.86 -10.71 11.71
C ARG A 156 30.43 -11.61 10.53
N LYS A 157 29.14 -11.83 10.29
CA LYS A 157 28.60 -12.61 9.16
C LYS A 157 28.07 -11.64 8.11
N ASN A 158 28.43 -11.85 6.84
CA ASN A 158 28.05 -11.06 5.65
C ASN A 158 26.53 -10.95 5.35
N LYS A 159 25.63 -11.24 6.30
CA LYS A 159 24.20 -10.97 6.17
C LYS A 159 23.93 -9.51 6.51
N SER A 160 24.03 -8.65 5.51
CA SER A 160 23.44 -7.32 5.55
C SER A 160 21.95 -7.49 5.84
N SER A 161 21.40 -6.81 6.86
CA SER A 161 19.95 -6.86 7.10
C SER A 161 19.22 -6.23 5.91
N ASN A 162 17.97 -6.65 5.65
CA ASN A 162 17.17 -6.13 4.53
C ASN A 162 17.07 -4.60 4.56
N ARG A 163 17.07 -4.01 5.77
CA ARG A 163 17.07 -2.57 5.99
C ARG A 163 18.36 -1.88 5.50
N HIS A 164 19.52 -2.54 5.65
CA HIS A 164 20.79 -2.04 5.11
C HIS A 164 20.80 -2.01 3.60
N LEU A 165 20.14 -2.96 2.94
CA LEU A 165 20.02 -3.00 1.49
C LEU A 165 19.24 -1.78 0.99
N THR A 166 18.07 -1.49 1.57
CA THR A 166 17.27 -0.31 1.18
C THR A 166 18.00 1.00 1.47
N LEU A 167 18.70 1.13 2.60
CA LEU A 167 19.46 2.36 2.93
C LEU A 167 20.68 2.58 2.01
N THR A 168 21.37 1.51 1.60
CA THR A 168 22.50 1.60 0.65
C THR A 168 22.01 1.98 -0.76
N LEU A 169 20.77 1.61 -1.09
CA LEU A 169 20.12 1.93 -2.36
C LEU A 169 19.49 3.32 -2.41
N ILE A 170 19.45 4.05 -1.29
CA ILE A 170 19.10 5.47 -1.30
C ILE A 170 20.41 6.20 -1.56
N PRO A 171 20.71 6.62 -2.82
CA PRO A 171 21.86 7.46 -3.10
C PRO A 171 21.79 8.73 -2.25
N ASP A 172 22.86 9.54 -2.24
CA ASP A 172 22.84 10.88 -1.65
C ASP A 172 21.85 11.78 -2.41
N GLN A 173 20.56 11.54 -2.17
CA GLN A 173 19.46 12.20 -2.83
C GLN A 173 19.36 13.57 -2.17
N GLN A 174 19.55 14.60 -2.99
CA GLN A 174 19.35 15.98 -2.56
C GLN A 174 17.92 16.24 -2.05
N LYS A 175 16.96 15.40 -2.44
CA LYS A 175 15.56 15.51 -2.03
C LYS A 175 14.98 14.15 -1.71
N PHE A 176 14.15 14.08 -0.67
CA PHE A 176 13.40 12.88 -0.32
C PHE A 176 11.94 12.98 -0.75
N PRO A 177 11.39 11.93 -1.38
CA PRO A 177 9.97 11.87 -1.68
C PRO A 177 9.14 11.61 -0.43
N TYR A 178 8.03 12.32 -0.30
CA TYR A 178 7.10 12.16 0.82
C TYR A 178 5.65 12.38 0.39
N LEU A 179 4.73 11.81 1.15
CA LEU A 179 3.31 12.05 1.06
C LEU A 179 2.87 12.88 2.27
N CYS A 180 2.09 13.93 2.08
CA CYS A 180 1.48 14.70 3.17
C CYS A 180 0.00 14.98 2.94
N ASP A 181 -0.69 15.30 4.04
CA ASP A 181 -2.10 15.72 4.03
C ASP A 181 -2.25 17.23 3.70
N GLN A 182 -3.49 17.74 3.72
CA GLN A 182 -3.80 19.15 3.47
C GLN A 182 -3.19 20.11 4.52
N ASN A 183 -2.86 19.59 5.70
CA ASN A 183 -2.24 20.36 6.79
C ASN A 183 -0.71 20.28 6.74
N HIS A 184 -0.15 19.78 5.63
CA HIS A 184 1.28 19.55 5.43
C HIS A 184 1.92 18.59 6.44
N ARG A 185 1.14 17.72 7.07
CA ARG A 185 1.66 16.66 7.96
C ARG A 185 2.13 15.48 7.11
N VAL A 186 3.38 15.07 7.29
CA VAL A 186 3.97 13.95 6.56
C VAL A 186 3.33 12.64 7.00
N ILE A 187 2.70 11.96 6.05
CA ILE A 187 2.07 10.64 6.21
C ILE A 187 3.09 9.52 6.00
N SER A 188 3.95 9.67 4.99
CA SER A 188 4.91 8.64 4.62
C SER A 188 6.14 9.26 3.96
N LEU A 189 7.31 8.93 4.49
CA LEU A 189 8.60 9.21 3.87
C LEU A 189 8.99 8.01 2.99
N GLN A 190 8.95 8.22 1.68
CA GLN A 190 9.09 7.11 0.73
C GLN A 190 10.47 6.45 0.88
N SER A 191 10.51 5.13 0.66
CA SER A 191 11.69 4.28 0.84
C SER A 191 12.27 4.19 2.28
N LEU A 192 11.76 4.98 3.24
CA LEU A 192 12.29 5.01 4.61
C LEU A 192 11.29 4.54 5.67
N THR A 193 10.24 5.32 5.94
CA THR A 193 9.30 5.01 7.03
C THR A 193 7.93 5.62 6.80
N ASP A 194 6.93 5.12 7.49
CA ASP A 194 5.59 5.71 7.56
C ASP A 194 5.44 6.55 8.84
N GLY A 195 4.40 7.36 8.91
CA GLY A 195 4.13 8.24 10.06
C GLY A 195 3.41 7.51 11.19
N GLU A 196 3.91 7.63 12.41
CA GLU A 196 3.29 7.07 13.63
C GLU A 196 1.81 7.44 13.80
N PRO A 197 1.35 8.68 13.52
CA PRO A 197 -0.06 9.05 13.71
C PRO A 197 -1.03 8.31 12.80
N TYR A 198 -0.55 7.76 11.68
CA TYR A 198 -1.38 7.11 10.66
C TYR A 198 -1.32 5.58 10.75
N LYS A 199 -0.70 5.05 11.80
CA LYS A 199 -0.55 3.61 11.99
C LYS A 199 -1.93 2.94 12.13
N LEU A 200 -2.00 1.70 11.67
CA LEU A 200 -3.18 0.88 11.84
C LEU A 200 -3.32 0.44 13.31
N THR A 201 -4.57 0.43 13.78
CA THR A 201 -4.94 0.03 15.13
C THR A 201 -6.12 -0.95 15.06
N PRO A 202 -6.46 -1.66 16.16
CA PRO A 202 -7.65 -2.49 16.19
C PRO A 202 -8.95 -1.73 15.91
N SER A 203 -8.98 -0.41 16.16
CA SER A 203 -10.12 0.47 15.87
C SER A 203 -10.16 1.00 14.44
N THR A 204 -9.15 0.73 13.61
CA THR A 204 -9.13 1.22 12.23
C THR A 204 -10.16 0.49 11.37
N GLU A 205 -11.11 1.23 10.81
CA GLU A 205 -12.18 0.67 9.96
C GLU A 205 -11.99 0.95 8.46
N SER A 206 -11.18 1.94 8.11
CA SER A 206 -10.88 2.30 6.74
C SER A 206 -9.41 2.60 6.57
N ILE A 207 -8.80 2.06 5.53
CA ILE A 207 -7.38 2.23 5.25
C ILE A 207 -7.17 2.84 3.88
N LEU A 208 -6.22 3.76 3.79
CA LEU A 208 -5.61 4.15 2.54
C LEU A 208 -4.44 3.20 2.26
N ILE A 209 -4.55 2.41 1.20
CA ILE A 209 -3.45 1.62 0.66
C ILE A 209 -2.80 2.45 -0.43
N GLN A 210 -1.48 2.62 -0.38
CA GLN A 210 -0.71 3.24 -1.44
C GLN A 210 0.48 2.37 -1.83
N ALA A 211 0.84 2.41 -3.10
CA ALA A 211 2.08 1.87 -3.59
C ALA A 211 2.82 2.91 -4.43
N THR A 212 4.13 3.03 -4.22
CA THR A 212 5.00 3.93 -4.98
C THR A 212 6.11 3.15 -5.67
N SER A 213 6.55 3.61 -6.84
CA SER A 213 7.65 3.00 -7.61
C SER A 213 8.44 4.07 -8.38
N GLU A 214 9.72 3.81 -8.59
CA GLU A 214 10.55 4.58 -9.52
C GLU A 214 10.42 4.07 -10.95
N TYR A 215 10.21 2.76 -11.11
CA TYR A 215 10.38 2.06 -12.38
C TYR A 215 9.11 1.96 -13.21
N SER A 216 7.99 1.55 -12.60
CA SER A 216 6.73 1.34 -13.31
C SER A 216 5.52 1.43 -12.39
N ILE A 217 4.41 1.97 -12.91
CA ILE A 217 3.11 1.94 -12.25
C ILE A 217 2.57 0.51 -12.13
N GLU A 218 2.99 -0.41 -13.01
CA GLU A 218 2.53 -1.80 -12.97
C GLU A 218 3.08 -2.55 -11.74
N TYR A 219 4.28 -2.22 -11.26
CA TYR A 219 4.75 -2.75 -9.98
C TYR A 219 3.88 -2.28 -8.80
N CYS A 220 3.39 -1.04 -8.85
CA CYS A 220 2.45 -0.53 -7.86
C CYS A 220 1.11 -1.28 -7.94
N ARG A 221 0.60 -1.48 -9.17
CA ARG A 221 -0.63 -2.22 -9.44
C ARG A 221 -0.54 -3.65 -8.92
N CYS A 222 0.50 -4.39 -9.30
CA CYS A 222 0.74 -5.75 -8.85
C CYS A 222 0.77 -5.88 -7.32
N ALA A 223 1.45 -4.96 -6.63
CA ALA A 223 1.53 -4.99 -5.17
C ALA A 223 0.17 -4.78 -4.51
N ILE A 224 -0.62 -3.80 -4.98
CA ILE A 224 -1.96 -3.52 -4.43
C ILE A 224 -2.93 -4.65 -4.77
N ASP A 225 -2.91 -5.14 -6.01
CA ASP A 225 -3.77 -6.24 -6.49
C ASP A 225 -3.55 -7.51 -5.68
N PHE A 226 -2.28 -7.92 -5.51
CA PHE A 226 -1.93 -9.08 -4.70
C PHE A 226 -2.35 -8.91 -3.23
N LEU A 227 -2.13 -7.72 -2.64
CA LEU A 227 -2.57 -7.43 -1.28
C LEU A 227 -4.09 -7.56 -1.14
N ILE A 228 -4.87 -6.94 -2.04
CA ILE A 228 -6.34 -7.01 -2.04
C ILE A 228 -6.82 -8.46 -2.19
N GLN A 229 -6.24 -9.22 -3.12
CA GLN A 229 -6.57 -10.62 -3.33
C GLN A 229 -6.35 -11.43 -2.05
N LYS A 230 -5.24 -11.21 -1.36
CA LYS A 230 -4.92 -11.91 -0.11
C LYS A 230 -5.82 -11.47 1.03
N MET A 231 -6.12 -10.18 1.16
CA MET A 231 -7.09 -9.65 2.14
C MET A 231 -8.45 -10.34 2.00
N LEU A 232 -8.89 -10.59 0.76
CA LEU A 232 -10.15 -11.26 0.47
C LEU A 232 -10.10 -12.74 0.91
N GLN A 233 -9.01 -13.44 0.59
CA GLN A 233 -8.80 -14.86 0.94
C GLN A 233 -8.79 -15.10 2.45
N ILE A 234 -8.23 -14.17 3.23
CA ILE A 234 -8.17 -14.28 4.70
C ILE A 234 -9.41 -13.68 5.38
N GLY A 235 -10.33 -13.10 4.62
CA GLY A 235 -11.62 -12.61 5.10
C GLY A 235 -11.54 -11.34 5.96
N LEU A 236 -10.68 -10.37 5.61
CA LEU A 236 -10.53 -9.11 6.35
C LEU A 236 -11.66 -8.10 6.18
N GLY A 237 -12.56 -8.32 5.21
CA GLY A 237 -13.71 -7.46 5.00
C GLY A 237 -14.87 -7.79 5.95
N LYS A 238 -15.73 -6.80 6.21
CA LYS A 238 -16.95 -7.02 6.98
C LYS A 238 -17.83 -8.07 6.29
N LYS A 239 -18.30 -9.05 7.06
CA LYS A 239 -19.35 -9.97 6.61
C LYS A 239 -20.63 -9.15 6.40
N LEU A 240 -20.94 -8.81 5.16
CA LEU A 240 -22.30 -8.41 4.83
C LEU A 240 -23.19 -9.64 5.05
N HIS A 241 -24.37 -9.46 5.63
CA HIS A 241 -25.35 -10.55 5.87
C HIS A 241 -25.90 -11.17 4.56
N ASP A 242 -25.31 -10.85 3.40
CA ASP A 242 -25.66 -11.51 2.14
C ASP A 242 -25.06 -12.91 2.12
N SER A 243 -25.91 -13.89 2.43
CA SER A 243 -25.57 -15.33 2.40
C SER A 243 -25.01 -15.84 1.08
N LYS A 244 -25.04 -15.04 -0.01
CA LYS A 244 -24.55 -15.42 -1.34
C LYS A 244 -23.02 -15.45 -1.47
N PHE A 245 -22.30 -14.64 -0.69
CA PHE A 245 -20.84 -14.49 -0.82
C PHE A 245 -20.11 -15.01 0.41
N ARG A 246 -18.90 -15.52 0.20
CA ARG A 246 -18.05 -16.02 1.29
C ARG A 246 -17.36 -14.87 2.03
N HIS A 247 -16.63 -14.04 1.28
CA HIS A 247 -16.01 -12.81 1.77
C HIS A 247 -16.32 -11.64 0.84
N THR A 248 -16.52 -10.46 1.40
CA THR A 248 -16.72 -9.22 0.63
C THR A 248 -15.73 -8.16 1.08
N LEU A 249 -15.05 -7.53 0.14
CA LEU A 249 -14.25 -6.32 0.38
C LEU A 249 -14.88 -5.14 -0.34
N THR A 250 -14.95 -3.99 0.34
CA THR A 250 -15.40 -2.74 -0.26
C THR A 250 -14.20 -1.84 -0.51
N LEU A 251 -13.90 -1.60 -1.78
CA LEU A 251 -12.89 -0.66 -2.22
C LEU A 251 -13.54 0.65 -2.61
N GLN A 252 -12.87 1.78 -2.35
CA GLN A 252 -13.24 3.07 -2.90
C GLN A 252 -12.13 3.57 -3.82
N ARG A 253 -12.54 4.05 -4.99
CA ARG A 253 -11.64 4.65 -5.97
C ARG A 253 -10.95 5.89 -5.43
N THR A 254 -9.66 6.00 -5.71
CA THR A 254 -8.89 7.23 -5.52
C THR A 254 -8.45 7.76 -6.87
N LYS A 255 -8.01 9.02 -6.86
CA LYS A 255 -7.61 9.75 -8.05
C LYS A 255 -6.21 10.31 -7.85
N VAL A 256 -5.34 10.15 -8.84
CA VAL A 256 -4.02 10.76 -8.89
C VAL A 256 -4.02 11.82 -9.98
N VAL A 257 -3.63 13.04 -9.65
CA VAL A 257 -3.55 14.18 -10.58
C VAL A 257 -2.16 14.78 -10.59
N ASN A 258 -1.81 15.49 -11.66
CA ASN A 258 -0.61 16.32 -11.69
C ASN A 258 -0.86 17.69 -11.01
N GLU A 259 0.18 18.53 -10.96
CA GLU A 259 0.09 19.89 -10.40
C GLU A 259 -1.01 20.76 -11.02
N LYS A 260 -1.32 20.55 -12.30
CA LYS A 260 -2.37 21.28 -13.03
C LYS A 260 -3.78 20.74 -12.75
N GLY A 261 -3.90 19.64 -12.00
CA GLY A 261 -5.16 18.95 -11.74
C GLY A 261 -5.60 17.99 -12.85
N GLU A 262 -4.76 17.76 -13.86
CA GLU A 262 -5.03 16.80 -14.92
C GLU A 262 -4.89 15.38 -14.38
N LEU A 263 -5.80 14.49 -14.77
CA LEU A 263 -5.82 13.11 -14.31
C LEU A 263 -4.60 12.34 -14.81
N ILE A 264 -3.84 11.74 -13.89
CA ILE A 264 -2.77 10.79 -14.18
C ILE A 264 -3.34 9.36 -14.15
N THR A 265 -4.01 8.99 -13.07
CA THR A 265 -4.52 7.62 -12.88
C THR A 265 -5.73 7.62 -11.94
N MET A 266 -6.66 6.69 -12.14
CA MET A 266 -7.66 6.32 -11.16
C MET A 266 -7.58 4.82 -10.90
N PHE A 267 -7.72 4.43 -9.64
CA PHE A 267 -7.64 3.03 -9.23
C PHE A 267 -8.64 2.74 -8.08
N PRO A 268 -9.33 1.59 -8.06
CA PRO A 268 -9.35 0.57 -9.12
C PRO A 268 -10.26 0.98 -10.30
N SER A 269 -9.80 0.74 -11.53
CA SER A 269 -10.46 0.97 -12.82
C SER A 269 -11.18 -0.31 -13.32
N ARG A 270 -11.57 -0.37 -14.60
CA ARG A 270 -12.21 -1.57 -15.20
C ARG A 270 -11.23 -2.66 -15.59
N ILE A 271 -9.97 -2.31 -15.83
CA ILE A 271 -8.89 -3.24 -16.20
C ILE A 271 -8.07 -3.67 -14.97
N ASP A 272 -8.44 -3.15 -13.80
CA ASP A 272 -7.76 -3.42 -12.54
C ASP A 272 -8.44 -4.59 -11.85
N LEU A 273 -7.73 -5.23 -10.92
CA LEU A 273 -8.23 -6.39 -10.19
C LEU A 273 -8.39 -7.68 -11.05
N ASP A 274 -7.66 -7.78 -12.16
CA ASP A 274 -7.55 -9.02 -12.96
C ASP A 274 -6.35 -9.87 -12.49
N TRP A 275 -6.66 -10.89 -11.69
CA TRP A 275 -5.65 -11.76 -11.06
C TRP A 275 -4.83 -12.58 -12.05
N ARG A 276 -5.30 -12.79 -13.29
CA ARG A 276 -4.54 -13.57 -14.27
C ARG A 276 -3.32 -12.81 -14.76
N GLU A 277 -3.44 -11.50 -14.95
CA GLU A 277 -2.33 -10.65 -15.36
C GLU A 277 -1.37 -10.42 -14.18
N THR A 278 -1.90 -10.14 -12.99
CA THR A 278 -1.10 -10.03 -11.76
C THR A 278 -0.23 -11.28 -11.54
N CYS A 279 -0.80 -12.49 -11.67
CA CYS A 279 -0.03 -13.72 -11.51
C CYS A 279 1.07 -13.87 -12.57
N ARG A 280 0.86 -13.44 -13.81
CA ARG A 280 1.91 -13.49 -14.86
C ARG A 280 3.06 -12.55 -14.53
N GLU A 281 2.76 -11.34 -14.10
CA GLU A 281 3.78 -10.37 -13.71
C GLU A 281 4.54 -10.82 -12.47
N ILE A 282 3.87 -11.40 -11.47
CA ILE A 282 4.54 -12.00 -10.30
C ILE A 282 5.48 -13.12 -10.73
N LEU A 283 5.07 -14.01 -11.63
CA LEU A 283 5.94 -15.07 -12.15
C LEU A 283 7.16 -14.50 -12.89
N VAL A 284 7.02 -13.38 -13.61
CA VAL A 284 8.15 -12.67 -14.21
C VAL A 284 9.07 -12.09 -13.15
N ILE A 285 8.51 -11.44 -12.12
CA ILE A 285 9.25 -10.88 -10.98
C ILE A 285 10.00 -11.98 -10.19
N GLU A 286 9.41 -13.17 -10.05
CA GLU A 286 10.04 -14.31 -9.40
C GLU A 286 11.16 -14.93 -10.26
N ARG A 287 11.07 -14.88 -11.60
CA ARG A 287 12.10 -15.38 -12.54
C ARG A 287 13.30 -14.44 -12.73
N LEU A 288 13.16 -13.16 -12.43
CA LEU A 288 14.23 -12.17 -12.53
C LEU A 288 15.18 -12.15 -11.31
N THR A 289 14.96 -13.05 -10.34
CA THR A 289 15.79 -13.25 -9.14
C THR A 289 16.30 -14.67 -9.06
#